data_AF-A0A9W8UPI6-F1
#
_entry.id   AF-A0A9W8UPI6-F1
#
_cell.length_a   1.000
_cell.length_b   1.000
_cell.length_c   1.000
_cell.angle_alpha   90.00
_cell.angle_beta   90.00
_cell.angle_gamma   90.00
#
_symmetry.space_group_name_H-M   'P 1'
#
loop_
_entity.id
_entity.type
_entity.pdbx_description
1 polymer ?
#
loop_
_entity_poly.entity_id
_entity_poly.type
_entity_poly.pdbx_seq_one_letter_code
_entity_poly.pdbx_strand_id
1 'polypeptide(L)'
;MLSGRRQRPRPTAHPKELPPCRGPKLRAFRHHDSPIEWLGRLDAGSGFPLEDSDSGRQGYVFKVRIESELYALKVFKFYNAEDSRWSWEAYVSGDDPKRLAELHLDPFYAECRAYGRIHMAKSQGKIKRDIGVPCYGFIYLDDRYRKQLDEYGVDLDESCLDSDASANSSPTPGARRATTSRPIRSIVKKLASSDPGITYKTIENIRKDIQELNRLEVYNTDIRRDNFCDGKEWLLV
;
A
#
# COMPACT_ATOMS: atom_id res chain seq x y z
N MET A 1 21.06 21.07 40.46
CA MET A 1 20.90 21.01 39.00
C MET A 1 20.69 19.55 38.59
N LEU A 2 19.47 19.13 38.26
CA LEU A 2 19.19 17.80 37.74
C LEU A 2 18.62 17.96 36.33
N SER A 3 19.43 17.58 35.34
CA SER A 3 19.08 17.57 33.93
C SER A 3 18.04 16.48 33.67
N GLY A 4 16.79 16.90 33.42
CA GLY A 4 15.72 16.00 33.00
C GLY A 4 16.02 15.44 31.62
N ARG A 5 16.23 14.12 31.54
CA ARG A 5 16.26 13.37 30.27
C ARG A 5 14.96 13.65 29.50
N ARG A 6 15.05 14.42 28.41
CA ARG A 6 13.97 14.56 27.43
C ARG A 6 13.64 13.18 26.88
N GLN A 7 12.48 12.64 27.22
CA GLN A 7 11.93 11.45 26.59
C GLN A 7 11.81 11.72 25.09
N ARG A 8 12.36 10.81 24.28
CA ARG A 8 12.17 10.82 22.82
C ARG A 8 10.66 10.70 22.54
N PRO A 9 10.12 11.46 21.56
CA PRO A 9 8.71 11.32 21.22
C PRO A 9 8.44 9.91 20.71
N ARG A 10 7.40 9.24 21.26
CA ARG A 10 6.89 7.99 20.71
C ARG A 10 6.45 8.20 19.25
N PRO A 11 6.68 7.23 18.34
CA PRO A 11 6.06 7.24 17.01
C PRO A 11 4.54 7.41 17.16
N THR A 12 3.92 8.14 16.24
CA THR A 12 2.46 8.22 16.11
C THR A 12 1.87 6.81 16.17
N ALA A 13 0.94 6.57 17.10
CA ALA A 13 0.39 5.25 17.33
C ALA A 13 -0.07 4.60 16.02
N HIS A 14 0.28 3.33 15.81
CA HIS A 14 -0.13 2.56 14.64
C HIS A 14 -1.65 2.64 14.52
N PRO A 15 -2.20 3.16 13.40
CA PRO A 15 -3.64 3.25 13.26
C PRO A 15 -4.24 1.85 13.31
N LYS A 16 -5.46 1.73 13.82
CA LYS A 16 -6.18 0.45 13.83
C LYS A 16 -6.77 0.12 12.45
N GLU A 17 -7.16 1.16 11.72
CA GLU A 17 -7.93 1.08 10.48
C GLU A 17 -7.54 2.19 9.49
N LEU A 18 -7.52 1.88 8.19
CA LEU A 18 -7.13 2.79 7.10
C LEU A 18 -8.04 2.61 5.86
N PRO A 19 -8.09 3.59 4.94
CA PRO A 19 -7.45 4.91 4.99
C PRO A 19 -8.22 5.92 5.86
N PRO A 20 -7.67 7.11 6.15
CA PRO A 20 -8.31 8.14 6.98
C PRO A 20 -9.37 9.00 6.26
N CYS A 21 -10.02 8.47 5.21
CA CYS A 21 -11.18 9.11 4.55
C CYS A 21 -12.50 8.43 4.95
N ARG A 22 -13.64 8.71 4.31
CA ARG A 22 -14.91 7.98 4.58
C ARG A 22 -14.91 6.60 3.89
N GLY A 23 -15.82 5.72 4.32
CA GLY A 23 -16.02 4.40 3.70
C GLY A 23 -15.29 3.24 4.39
N PRO A 24 -15.40 2.02 3.86
CA PRO A 24 -14.89 0.81 4.48
C PRO A 24 -13.38 0.86 4.74
N LYS A 25 -12.94 0.21 5.82
CA LYS A 25 -11.56 0.24 6.28
C LYS A 25 -10.89 -1.11 6.19
N LEU A 26 -9.62 -1.10 5.80
CA LEU A 26 -8.72 -2.21 6.03
C LEU A 26 -8.19 -2.10 7.47
N ARG A 27 -8.20 -3.21 8.19
CA ARG A 27 -7.66 -3.30 9.56
C ARG A 27 -6.15 -3.52 9.54
N ALA A 28 -5.50 -3.13 10.63
CA ALA A 28 -4.11 -3.52 10.87
C ALA A 28 -4.01 -5.05 10.87
N PHE A 29 -2.93 -5.58 10.32
CA PHE A 29 -2.65 -7.00 10.35
C PHE A 29 -2.55 -7.48 11.81
N ARG A 30 -3.10 -8.66 12.11
CA ARG A 30 -3.18 -9.17 13.49
C ARG A 30 -1.82 -9.22 14.20
N HIS A 31 -0.76 -9.51 13.44
CA HIS A 31 0.61 -9.65 13.93
C HIS A 31 1.50 -8.50 13.46
N HIS A 32 0.96 -7.27 13.38
CA HIS A 32 1.71 -6.09 12.91
C HIS A 32 2.91 -5.71 13.80
N ASP A 33 2.90 -6.11 15.07
CA ASP A 33 4.02 -5.90 16.01
C ASP A 33 5.04 -7.06 16.01
N SER A 34 4.74 -8.16 15.30
CA SER A 34 5.62 -9.33 15.28
C SER A 34 6.86 -9.09 14.39
N PRO A 35 8.02 -9.70 14.72
CA PRO A 35 9.18 -9.65 13.85
C PRO A 35 8.90 -10.22 12.47
N ILE A 36 9.41 -9.54 11.45
CA ILE A 36 9.34 -9.96 10.05
C ILE A 36 10.67 -10.57 9.65
N GLU A 37 10.66 -11.83 9.23
CA GLU A 37 11.79 -12.49 8.58
C GLU A 37 11.65 -12.34 7.07
N TRP A 38 12.64 -11.74 6.42
CA TRP A 38 12.63 -11.44 5.00
C TRP A 38 13.32 -12.57 4.23
N LEU A 39 12.58 -13.23 3.34
CA LEU A 39 13.06 -14.42 2.64
C LEU A 39 13.49 -14.13 1.20
N GLY A 40 13.10 -12.99 0.64
CA GLY A 40 13.52 -12.53 -0.68
C GLY A 40 12.49 -11.64 -1.37
N ARG A 41 12.95 -10.93 -2.40
CA ARG A 41 12.12 -10.06 -3.25
C ARG A 41 11.50 -10.87 -4.38
N LEU A 42 10.19 -10.75 -4.59
CA LEU A 42 9.43 -11.51 -5.57
C LEU A 42 9.33 -10.80 -6.93
N ASP A 43 9.39 -9.47 -6.96
CA ASP A 43 9.25 -8.65 -8.17
C ASP A 43 10.57 -8.41 -8.93
N ALA A 44 11.70 -8.94 -8.42
CA ALA A 44 13.02 -8.77 -9.03
C ALA A 44 13.30 -9.69 -10.24
N GLY A 45 12.46 -10.70 -10.49
CA GLY A 45 12.76 -11.81 -11.42
C GLY A 45 11.90 -11.91 -12.68
N SER A 46 11.04 -10.93 -13.00
CA SER A 46 10.27 -10.93 -14.25
C SER A 46 11.22 -10.63 -15.43
N GLY A 47 11.84 -11.67 -16.01
CA GLY A 47 12.94 -11.63 -16.97
C GLY A 47 12.71 -10.96 -18.33
N PHE A 48 12.21 -9.72 -18.33
CA PHE A 48 12.43 -8.76 -19.41
C PHE A 48 13.55 -7.80 -18.99
N PRO A 49 14.41 -7.36 -19.92
CA PRO A 49 15.41 -6.35 -19.61
C PRO A 49 14.67 -5.12 -19.07
N LEU A 50 14.95 -4.76 -17.82
CA LEU A 50 14.54 -3.50 -17.22
C LEU A 50 15.39 -2.38 -17.84
N GLU A 51 15.15 -2.07 -19.11
CA GLU A 51 15.55 -0.79 -19.67
C GLU A 51 14.65 0.28 -19.01
N ASP A 52 15.25 1.01 -18.06
CA ASP A 52 15.00 2.42 -17.76
C ASP A 52 13.69 2.91 -17.14
N SER A 53 12.94 2.11 -16.36
CA SER A 53 12.00 2.71 -15.39
C SER A 53 11.58 1.78 -14.25
N ASP A 54 12.40 1.67 -13.19
CA ASP A 54 11.85 1.37 -11.84
C ASP A 54 11.05 2.57 -11.28
N SER A 55 10.97 3.68 -12.04
CA SER A 55 10.21 4.89 -11.68
C SER A 55 8.68 4.75 -11.83
N GLY A 56 8.18 3.77 -12.58
CA GLY A 56 6.73 3.53 -12.72
C GLY A 56 6.09 2.60 -11.68
N ARG A 57 6.88 1.88 -10.87
CA ARG A 57 6.35 0.92 -9.90
C ARG A 57 5.90 1.62 -8.62
N GLN A 58 4.64 1.40 -8.24
CA GLN A 58 4.03 1.96 -7.02
C GLN A 58 4.45 1.24 -5.72
N GLY A 59 5.29 0.20 -5.82
CA GLY A 59 5.78 -0.56 -4.67
C GLY A 59 6.52 -1.84 -5.05
N TYR A 60 6.97 -2.56 -4.03
CA TYR A 60 7.83 -3.73 -4.07
C TYR A 60 7.18 -4.89 -3.32
N VAL A 61 7.43 -6.14 -3.72
CA VAL A 61 6.77 -7.30 -3.10
C VAL A 61 7.81 -8.28 -2.59
N PHE A 62 7.71 -8.64 -1.31
CA PHE A 62 8.63 -9.53 -0.63
C PHE A 62 7.93 -10.80 -0.16
N LYS A 63 8.63 -11.93 -0.24
CA LYS A 63 8.28 -13.12 0.51
C LYS A 63 8.80 -12.94 1.93
N VAL A 64 7.92 -13.04 2.91
CA VAL A 64 8.27 -12.89 4.33
C VAL A 64 7.69 -14.02 5.16
N ARG A 65 8.26 -14.24 6.34
CA ARG A 65 7.68 -15.08 7.39
C ARG A 65 7.35 -14.22 8.60
N ILE A 66 6.12 -14.34 9.10
CA ILE A 66 5.64 -13.66 10.31
C ILE A 66 4.89 -14.71 11.14
N GLU A 67 5.25 -14.88 12.41
CA GLU A 67 4.66 -15.92 13.29
C GLU A 67 4.66 -17.33 12.67
N SER A 68 5.78 -17.73 12.06
CA SER A 68 5.97 -19.02 11.35
C SER A 68 5.21 -19.22 10.05
N GLU A 69 4.31 -18.29 9.67
CA GLU A 69 3.52 -18.37 8.44
C GLU A 69 4.15 -17.55 7.29
N LEU A 70 3.98 -18.02 6.06
CA LEU A 70 4.51 -17.36 4.86
C LEU A 70 3.51 -16.39 4.24
N TYR A 71 3.98 -15.19 3.93
CA TYR A 71 3.19 -14.12 3.33
C TYR A 71 3.90 -13.46 2.17
N ALA A 72 3.12 -12.73 1.37
CA ALA A 72 3.66 -11.68 0.51
C ALA A 72 3.42 -10.33 1.18
N LEU A 73 4.50 -9.57 1.39
CA LEU A 73 4.47 -8.22 1.94
C LEU A 73 4.72 -7.23 0.81
N LYS A 74 3.69 -6.44 0.47
CA LYS A 74 3.84 -5.36 -0.49
C LYS A 74 4.20 -4.07 0.25
N VAL A 75 5.38 -3.52 -0.04
CA VAL A 75 5.88 -2.25 0.47
C VAL A 75 5.62 -1.17 -0.57
N PHE A 76 5.03 -0.05 -0.18
CA PHE A 76 4.65 1.02 -1.11
C PHE A 76 5.67 2.15 -1.09
N LYS A 77 5.90 2.77 -2.25
CA LYS A 77 6.59 4.04 -2.33
C LYS A 77 5.75 5.14 -1.62
N PHE A 78 6.41 6.22 -1.23
CA PHE A 78 5.69 7.43 -0.88
C PHE A 78 5.08 8.04 -2.14
N TYR A 79 3.96 8.73 -1.95
CA TYR A 79 3.20 9.33 -3.03
C TYR A 79 2.97 10.80 -2.69
N ASN A 80 3.18 11.66 -3.67
CA ASN A 80 2.88 13.07 -3.63
C ASN A 80 1.93 13.39 -4.79
N ALA A 81 0.78 13.97 -4.47
CA ALA A 81 -0.22 14.27 -5.47
C ALA A 81 0.26 15.29 -6.52
N GLU A 82 1.23 16.13 -6.20
CA GLU A 82 1.80 17.10 -7.16
C GLU A 82 2.46 16.41 -8.35
N ASP A 83 3.05 15.22 -8.18
CA ASP A 83 3.72 14.48 -9.25
C ASP A 83 2.75 14.03 -10.34
N SER A 84 1.46 13.92 -9.98
CA SER A 84 0.37 13.61 -10.90
C SER A 84 -0.66 14.74 -11.00
N ARG A 85 -0.30 15.99 -10.68
CA ARG A 85 -1.26 17.12 -10.65
C ARG A 85 -2.11 17.24 -11.91
N TRP A 86 -1.47 17.09 -13.06
CA TRP A 86 -2.11 17.17 -14.38
C TRP A 86 -3.25 16.16 -14.58
N SER A 87 -3.27 15.05 -13.83
CA SER A 87 -4.28 14.01 -13.96
C SER A 87 -5.53 14.24 -13.13
N TRP A 88 -5.47 15.11 -12.11
CA TRP A 88 -6.56 15.29 -11.14
C TRP A 88 -7.01 16.73 -10.92
N GLU A 89 -6.18 17.74 -11.20
CA GLU A 89 -6.48 19.15 -10.87
C GLU A 89 -7.79 19.64 -11.51
N ALA A 90 -8.10 19.19 -12.73
CA ALA A 90 -9.34 19.55 -13.42
C ALA A 90 -10.60 18.85 -12.84
N TYR A 91 -10.43 17.77 -12.09
CA TYR A 91 -11.52 16.90 -11.64
C TYR A 91 -11.78 16.98 -10.14
N VAL A 92 -10.79 17.41 -9.35
CA VAL A 92 -10.86 17.47 -7.89
C VAL A 92 -10.97 18.92 -7.46
N SER A 93 -12.11 19.28 -6.88
CA SER A 93 -12.39 20.61 -6.35
C SER A 93 -12.74 20.53 -4.85
N GLY A 94 -12.60 21.64 -4.13
CA GLY A 94 -12.92 21.75 -2.71
C GLY A 94 -11.92 22.59 -1.94
N ASP A 95 -12.03 22.58 -0.61
CA ASP A 95 -11.22 23.41 0.29
C ASP A 95 -9.74 22.96 0.35
N ASP A 96 -9.48 21.67 0.11
CA ASP A 96 -8.13 21.10 0.11
C ASP A 96 -8.02 19.99 -0.96
N PRO A 97 -7.94 20.38 -2.25
CA PRO A 97 -7.96 19.44 -3.37
C PRO A 97 -6.69 18.58 -3.43
N LYS A 98 -5.53 19.11 -3.01
CA LYS A 98 -4.28 18.34 -2.92
C LYS A 98 -4.43 17.19 -1.93
N ARG A 99 -4.87 17.47 -0.69
CA ARG A 99 -5.08 16.41 0.31
C ARG A 99 -6.14 15.40 -0.12
N LEU A 100 -7.19 15.87 -0.80
CA LEU A 100 -8.21 14.97 -1.34
C LEU A 100 -7.61 14.06 -2.42
N ALA A 101 -6.81 14.60 -3.33
CA ALA A 101 -6.06 13.84 -4.33
C ALA A 101 -5.11 12.84 -3.66
N GLU A 102 -4.30 13.24 -2.67
CA GLU A 102 -3.42 12.33 -1.92
C GLU A 102 -4.19 11.18 -1.29
N LEU A 103 -5.29 11.47 -0.58
CA LEU A 103 -6.06 10.43 0.06
C LEU A 103 -6.67 9.45 -0.94
N HIS A 104 -7.01 9.89 -2.16
CA HIS A 104 -7.71 9.09 -3.16
C HIS A 104 -6.82 8.46 -4.23
N LEU A 105 -5.67 9.05 -4.53
CA LEU A 105 -4.76 8.60 -5.58
C LEU A 105 -3.51 7.92 -5.03
N ASP A 106 -3.21 8.08 -3.74
CA ASP A 106 -2.14 7.33 -3.11
C ASP A 106 -2.41 5.82 -3.23
N PRO A 107 -1.51 5.05 -3.89
CA PRO A 107 -1.74 3.62 -4.16
C PRO A 107 -1.93 2.78 -2.90
N PHE A 108 -1.24 3.12 -1.80
CA PHE A 108 -1.42 2.42 -0.54
C PHE A 108 -2.82 2.64 0.03
N TYR A 109 -3.33 3.88 -0.02
CA TYR A 109 -4.69 4.17 0.42
C TYR A 109 -5.76 3.61 -0.53
N ALA A 110 -5.51 3.62 -1.84
CA ALA A 110 -6.38 3.00 -2.83
C ALA A 110 -6.57 1.50 -2.57
N GLU A 111 -5.47 0.77 -2.38
CA GLU A 111 -5.54 -0.66 -2.04
C GLU A 111 -6.20 -0.90 -0.67
N CYS A 112 -5.92 -0.07 0.34
CA CYS A 112 -6.61 -0.18 1.63
C CYS A 112 -8.13 -0.02 1.49
N ARG A 113 -8.62 0.89 0.64
CA ARG A 113 -10.07 1.03 0.38
C ARG A 113 -10.64 -0.19 -0.34
N ALA A 114 -9.95 -0.66 -1.37
CA ALA A 114 -10.39 -1.81 -2.14
C ALA A 114 -10.56 -3.04 -1.25
N TYR A 115 -9.54 -3.38 -0.45
CA TYR A 115 -9.63 -4.49 0.48
C TYR A 115 -10.61 -4.24 1.63
N GLY A 116 -10.74 -3.00 2.10
CA GLY A 116 -11.78 -2.62 3.06
C GLY A 116 -13.20 -2.94 2.55
N ARG A 117 -13.48 -2.61 1.28
CA ARG A 117 -14.75 -2.93 0.60
C ARG A 117 -14.95 -4.43 0.45
N ILE A 118 -13.92 -5.16 0.02
CA ILE A 118 -13.96 -6.62 -0.12
C ILE A 118 -14.22 -7.31 1.22
N HIS A 119 -13.53 -6.88 2.29
CA HIS A 119 -13.70 -7.44 3.64
C HIS A 119 -15.11 -7.18 4.17
N MET A 120 -15.62 -5.95 4.00
CA MET A 120 -16.98 -5.61 4.37
C MET A 120 -17.99 -6.48 3.61
N ALA A 121 -17.86 -6.61 2.28
CA ALA A 121 -18.74 -7.42 1.46
C ALA A 121 -18.74 -8.90 1.86
N LYS A 122 -17.57 -9.47 2.17
CA LYS A 122 -17.44 -10.83 2.74
C LYS A 122 -18.16 -10.96 4.07
N SER A 123 -17.93 -10.03 5.00
CA SER A 123 -18.55 -10.05 6.33
C SER A 123 -20.08 -9.95 6.28
N GLN A 124 -20.61 -9.29 5.25
CA GLN A 124 -22.04 -9.17 4.99
C GLN A 124 -22.61 -10.33 4.16
N GLY A 125 -21.78 -11.32 3.78
CA GLY A 125 -22.19 -12.45 2.95
C GLY A 125 -22.54 -12.11 1.50
N LYS A 126 -22.23 -10.89 1.03
CA LYS A 126 -22.49 -10.45 -0.35
C LYS A 126 -21.61 -11.19 -1.36
N ILE A 127 -20.38 -11.51 -0.96
CA ILE A 127 -19.46 -12.36 -1.73
C ILE A 127 -19.03 -13.55 -0.88
N LYS A 128 -19.02 -14.74 -1.48
CA LYS A 128 -18.69 -16.00 -0.78
C LYS A 128 -17.29 -16.54 -1.07
N ARG A 129 -16.68 -16.06 -2.16
CA ARG A 129 -15.39 -16.54 -2.67
C ARG A 129 -14.38 -15.40 -2.73
N ASP A 130 -13.12 -15.77 -2.84
CA ASP A 130 -12.05 -14.80 -3.12
C ASP A 130 -12.20 -14.29 -4.56
N ILE A 131 -12.33 -12.97 -4.70
CA ILE A 131 -12.42 -12.25 -5.99
C ILE A 131 -11.12 -11.48 -6.32
N GLY A 132 -10.08 -11.74 -5.53
CA GLY A 132 -8.73 -11.21 -5.63
C GLY A 132 -7.84 -11.95 -4.63
N VAL A 133 -6.53 -11.72 -4.66
CA VAL A 133 -5.61 -12.33 -3.68
C VAL A 133 -5.99 -11.89 -2.27
N PRO A 134 -6.16 -12.81 -1.29
CA PRO A 134 -6.53 -12.42 0.07
C PRO A 134 -5.53 -11.43 0.69
N CYS A 135 -6.04 -10.35 1.28
CA CYS A 135 -5.28 -9.41 2.08
C CYS A 135 -5.62 -9.62 3.56
N TYR A 136 -4.62 -9.63 4.42
CA TYR A 136 -4.78 -9.88 5.85
C TYR A 136 -4.74 -8.58 6.68
N GLY A 137 -4.34 -7.47 6.07
CA GLY A 137 -4.28 -6.16 6.72
C GLY A 137 -3.05 -5.36 6.30
N PHE A 138 -2.94 -4.15 6.85
CA PHE A 138 -1.77 -3.30 6.67
C PHE A 138 -0.78 -3.41 7.83
N ILE A 139 0.49 -3.11 7.57
CA ILE A 139 1.52 -2.90 8.59
C ILE A 139 2.30 -1.62 8.25
N TYR A 140 2.57 -0.79 9.26
CA TYR A 140 3.61 0.22 9.19
C TYR A 140 4.95 -0.37 9.64
N LEU A 141 5.95 -0.34 8.76
CA LEU A 141 7.27 -0.85 9.08
C LEU A 141 8.06 0.22 9.83
N ASP A 142 8.73 -0.22 10.89
CA ASP A 142 9.64 0.59 11.69
C ASP A 142 10.87 1.01 10.86
N ASP A 143 11.48 2.15 11.22
CA ASP A 143 12.66 2.71 10.55
C ASP A 143 13.84 1.73 10.51
N ARG A 144 13.91 0.74 11.42
CA ARG A 144 14.90 -0.34 11.38
C ARG A 144 14.91 -1.12 10.05
N TYR A 145 13.78 -1.13 9.34
CA TYR A 145 13.65 -1.82 8.06
C TYR A 145 14.09 -0.97 6.86
N ARG A 146 14.29 0.35 7.00
CA ARG A 146 14.76 1.21 5.90
C ARG A 146 16.08 0.73 5.33
N LYS A 147 17.09 0.60 6.19
CA LYS A 147 18.41 0.09 5.78
C LYS A 147 18.33 -1.27 5.10
N GLN A 148 17.48 -2.16 5.62
CA GLN A 148 17.30 -3.48 5.04
C GLN A 148 16.62 -3.42 3.66
N LEU A 149 15.65 -2.53 3.47
CA LEU A 149 15.00 -2.28 2.18
C LEU A 149 15.98 -1.66 1.18
N ASP A 150 16.83 -0.72 1.60
CA ASP A 150 17.88 -0.13 0.78
C ASP A 150 18.85 -1.21 0.26
N GLU A 151 19.24 -2.16 1.12
CA GLU A 151 20.08 -3.32 0.75
C GLU A 151 19.40 -4.24 -0.27
N TYR A 152 18.06 -4.28 -0.32
CA TYR A 152 17.29 -4.96 -1.35
C TYR A 152 17.05 -4.12 -2.63
N GLY A 153 17.67 -2.94 -2.72
CA GLY A 153 17.52 -2.02 -3.85
C GLY A 153 16.10 -1.45 -3.95
N VAL A 154 15.48 -1.15 -2.82
CA VAL A 154 14.17 -0.49 -2.75
C VAL A 154 14.38 1.02 -2.75
N ASP A 155 13.73 1.71 -3.68
CA ASP A 155 13.60 3.17 -3.65
C ASP A 155 12.20 3.55 -3.17
N LEU A 156 12.11 4.06 -1.94
CA LEU A 156 10.85 4.47 -1.34
C LEU A 156 10.33 5.83 -1.85
N ASP A 157 11.11 6.55 -2.66
CA ASP A 157 10.82 7.92 -3.12
C ASP A 157 10.52 8.87 -1.95
N GLU A 158 11.43 8.92 -0.97
CA GLU A 158 11.28 9.80 0.20
C GLU A 158 11.48 11.28 -0.13
N SER A 159 12.05 11.61 -1.29
CA SER A 159 12.18 12.99 -1.79
C SER A 159 10.86 13.74 -1.83
N CYS A 160 9.75 13.04 -2.09
CA CYS A 160 8.44 13.65 -2.13
C CYS A 160 7.95 14.15 -0.75
N LEU A 161 8.61 13.73 0.35
CA LEU A 161 8.29 14.15 1.71
C LEU A 161 8.90 15.50 2.10
N ASP A 162 9.95 15.94 1.41
CA ASP A 162 10.61 17.23 1.67
C ASP A 162 9.75 18.41 1.18
N SER A 163 8.90 18.17 0.17
CA SER A 163 7.91 19.14 -0.33
C SER A 163 6.81 19.48 0.68
N ASP A 164 6.59 18.64 1.71
CA ASP A 164 5.68 18.96 2.82
C ASP A 164 6.31 19.94 3.84
N ALA A 165 7.61 20.25 3.73
CA ALA A 165 8.36 21.06 4.68
C ALA A 165 8.60 22.53 4.27
N SER A 166 8.16 22.98 3.09
CA SER A 166 8.21 24.40 2.67
C SER A 166 6.98 24.77 1.83
N ALA A 167 6.28 25.91 1.94
CA ALA A 167 6.70 27.22 2.43
C ALA A 167 5.55 28.11 3.01
N ASN A 168 4.36 27.59 3.35
CA ASN A 168 3.23 28.47 3.81
C ASN A 168 2.55 28.07 5.13
N SER A 169 3.01 27.02 5.81
CA SER A 169 2.47 26.67 7.14
C SER A 169 3.21 27.47 8.20
N SER A 170 2.62 28.59 8.63
CA SER A 170 3.07 29.31 9.83
C SER A 170 3.27 28.31 10.97
N PRO A 171 4.41 28.34 11.68
CA PRO A 171 4.70 27.35 12.71
C PRO A 171 3.69 27.51 13.84
N THR A 172 2.73 26.60 13.91
CA THR A 172 1.84 26.51 15.07
C THR A 172 2.74 26.20 16.28
N PRO A 173 2.61 26.91 17.42
CA PRO A 173 3.35 26.57 18.62
C PRO A 173 2.97 25.14 19.06
N GLY A 174 3.83 24.17 18.76
CA GLY A 174 3.54 22.73 18.93
C GLY A 174 3.82 21.87 17.68
N ALA A 175 4.02 22.47 16.51
CA ALA A 175 4.47 21.77 15.31
C ALA A 175 5.92 21.29 15.51
N ARG A 176 6.09 19.99 15.69
CA ARG A 176 7.39 19.33 15.85
C ARG A 176 8.21 19.54 14.58
N ARG A 177 9.47 19.96 14.75
CA ARG A 177 10.48 19.97 13.67
C ARG A 177 10.47 18.62 12.97
N ALA A 178 10.33 18.65 11.64
CA ALA A 178 10.45 17.51 10.74
C ALA A 178 11.75 16.75 11.00
N THR A 179 11.67 15.70 11.82
CA THR A 179 12.72 14.71 12.09
C THR A 179 12.12 13.33 12.32
N THR A 180 10.86 13.11 11.91
CA THR A 180 10.20 11.82 11.99
C THR A 180 9.79 11.41 10.58
N SER A 181 10.65 10.62 9.93
CA SER A 181 10.35 9.88 8.69
C SER A 181 8.91 9.36 8.76
N ARG A 182 8.09 9.61 7.72
CA ARG A 182 6.76 8.98 7.63
C ARG A 182 6.95 7.46 7.71
N PRO A 183 6.09 6.71 8.42
CA PRO A 183 6.25 5.26 8.52
C PRO A 183 6.21 4.63 7.12
N ILE A 184 7.05 3.63 6.89
CA ILE A 184 7.01 2.86 5.64
C ILE A 184 5.70 2.07 5.61
N ARG A 185 4.98 2.14 4.50
CA ARG A 185 3.61 1.62 4.40
C ARG A 185 3.60 0.30 3.65
N SER A 186 2.92 -0.69 4.21
CA SER A 186 2.85 -2.01 3.61
C SER A 186 1.52 -2.71 3.86
N ILE A 187 1.22 -3.73 3.05
CA ILE A 187 0.10 -4.64 3.26
C ILE A 187 0.55 -6.09 3.16
N VAL A 188 -0.10 -6.94 3.94
CA VAL A 188 0.15 -8.38 4.00
C VAL A 188 -0.89 -9.09 3.15
N LYS A 189 -0.43 -9.85 2.17
CA LYS A 189 -1.26 -10.67 1.29
C LYS A 189 -0.91 -12.15 1.42
N LYS A 190 -1.82 -13.01 0.99
CA LYS A 190 -1.52 -14.42 0.75
C LYS A 190 -0.36 -14.52 -0.22
N LEU A 191 0.63 -15.36 0.11
CA LEU A 191 1.66 -15.73 -0.83
C LEU A 191 1.03 -16.58 -1.94
N ALA A 192 0.96 -16.02 -3.16
CA ALA A 192 0.50 -16.72 -4.36
C ALA A 192 1.70 -17.22 -5.17
N SER A 193 1.46 -18.10 -6.14
CA SER A 193 2.50 -18.48 -7.10
C SER A 193 2.80 -17.35 -8.09
N SER A 194 3.93 -17.43 -8.78
CA SER A 194 4.27 -16.51 -9.87
C SER A 194 3.55 -16.83 -11.18
N ASP A 195 2.77 -17.92 -11.24
CA ASP A 195 1.98 -18.25 -12.42
C ASP A 195 0.75 -17.33 -12.49
N PRO A 196 0.55 -16.57 -13.58
CA PRO A 196 -0.66 -15.77 -13.76
C PRO A 196 -1.95 -16.59 -13.65
N GLY A 197 -1.92 -17.88 -13.97
CA GLY A 197 -3.09 -18.76 -13.96
C GLY A 197 -4.17 -18.32 -14.95
N ILE A 198 -3.81 -17.52 -15.96
CA ILE A 198 -4.71 -17.09 -17.03
C ILE A 198 -4.73 -18.16 -18.11
N THR A 199 -5.85 -18.86 -18.23
CA THR A 199 -6.08 -19.93 -19.19
C THR A 199 -7.50 -19.80 -19.75
N TYR A 200 -7.80 -20.54 -20.83
CA TYR A 200 -9.16 -20.60 -21.38
C TYR A 200 -10.19 -21.09 -20.36
N LYS A 201 -9.78 -21.90 -19.36
CA LYS A 201 -10.66 -22.40 -18.29
C LYS A 201 -10.92 -21.36 -17.20
N THR A 202 -9.96 -20.45 -16.96
CA THR A 202 -10.02 -19.50 -15.84
C THR A 202 -10.50 -18.11 -16.27
N ILE A 203 -10.43 -17.76 -17.56
CA ILE A 203 -10.78 -16.43 -18.05
C ILE A 203 -12.22 -16.02 -17.75
N GLU A 204 -13.18 -16.95 -17.80
CA GLU A 204 -14.58 -16.65 -17.48
C GLU A 204 -14.74 -16.32 -15.98
N ASN A 205 -13.99 -17.02 -15.12
CA ASN A 205 -13.97 -16.74 -13.70
C ASN A 205 -13.30 -15.38 -13.44
N ILE A 206 -12.16 -15.09 -14.05
CA ILE A 206 -11.49 -13.78 -13.96
C ILE A 206 -12.46 -12.66 -14.33
N ARG A 207 -13.21 -12.79 -15.44
CA ARG A 207 -14.22 -11.81 -15.82
C ARG A 207 -15.32 -11.65 -14.75
N LYS A 208 -15.78 -12.74 -14.14
CA LYS A 208 -16.76 -12.70 -13.04
C LYS A 208 -16.18 -12.03 -11.79
N ASP A 209 -14.89 -12.20 -11.51
CA ASP A 209 -14.18 -11.55 -10.39
C ASP A 209 -14.16 -10.03 -10.60
N ILE A 210 -13.75 -9.59 -11.79
CA ILE A 210 -13.72 -8.17 -12.18
C ILE A 210 -15.12 -7.55 -12.10
N GLN A 211 -16.15 -8.25 -12.61
CA GLN A 211 -17.53 -7.79 -12.48
C GLN A 211 -17.96 -7.63 -11.02
N GLU A 212 -17.53 -8.53 -10.14
CA GLU A 212 -17.85 -8.44 -8.72
C GLU A 212 -17.10 -7.29 -8.05
N LEU A 213 -15.83 -7.06 -8.38
CA LEU A 213 -15.07 -5.90 -7.94
C LEU A 213 -15.78 -4.59 -8.34
N ASN A 214 -16.24 -4.49 -9.59
CA ASN A 214 -16.98 -3.34 -10.07
C ASN A 214 -18.31 -3.13 -9.31
N ARG A 215 -19.03 -4.21 -8.96
CA ARG A 215 -20.24 -4.12 -8.11
C ARG A 215 -19.95 -3.61 -6.70
N LEU A 216 -18.73 -3.80 -6.22
CA LEU A 216 -18.26 -3.27 -4.94
C LEU A 216 -17.68 -1.85 -5.06
N GLU A 217 -17.75 -1.24 -6.25
CA GLU A 217 -17.14 0.06 -6.58
C GLU A 217 -15.62 0.03 -6.44
N VAL A 218 -15.01 -1.11 -6.77
CA VAL A 218 -13.56 -1.28 -6.91
C VAL A 218 -13.28 -1.44 -8.39
N TYR A 219 -12.78 -0.36 -9.00
CA TYR A 219 -12.47 -0.32 -10.44
C TYR A 219 -10.97 -0.49 -10.62
N ASN A 220 -10.55 -1.64 -11.14
CA ASN A 220 -9.14 -1.85 -11.46
C ASN A 220 -8.80 -1.16 -12.79
N THR A 221 -7.81 -0.27 -12.78
CA THR A 221 -7.34 0.48 -13.97
C THR A 221 -6.13 -0.15 -14.65
N ASP A 222 -5.62 -1.26 -14.12
CA ASP A 222 -4.39 -1.94 -14.49
C ASP A 222 -4.60 -3.46 -14.72
N ILE A 223 -5.63 -3.82 -15.47
CA ILE A 223 -5.92 -5.23 -15.81
C ILE A 223 -4.94 -5.69 -16.90
N ARG A 224 -3.86 -6.35 -16.49
CA ARG A 224 -2.85 -6.93 -17.38
C ARG A 224 -2.33 -8.25 -16.83
N ARG A 225 -1.77 -9.10 -17.71
CA ARG A 225 -1.31 -10.47 -17.37
C ARG A 225 -0.43 -10.52 -16.12
N ASP A 226 0.49 -9.58 -15.99
CA ASP A 226 1.50 -9.56 -14.92
C ASP A 226 0.93 -9.21 -13.55
N ASN A 227 -0.31 -8.73 -13.50
CA ASN A 227 -1.03 -8.44 -12.27
C ASN A 227 -1.93 -9.60 -11.81
N PHE A 228 -1.82 -10.77 -12.43
CA PHE A 228 -2.49 -11.97 -11.99
C PHE A 228 -1.52 -12.95 -11.34
N CYS A 229 -2.00 -13.65 -10.32
CA CYS A 229 -1.33 -14.79 -9.68
C CYS A 229 -2.40 -15.85 -9.36
N ASP A 230 -2.19 -17.09 -9.76
CA ASP A 230 -3.12 -18.20 -9.57
C ASP A 230 -4.54 -17.91 -10.12
N GLY A 231 -4.63 -17.17 -11.23
CA GLY A 231 -5.90 -16.76 -11.84
C GLY A 231 -6.68 -15.73 -11.00
N LYS A 232 -6.02 -15.11 -10.02
CA LYS A 232 -6.56 -14.04 -9.18
C LYS A 232 -5.77 -12.77 -9.38
N GLU A 233 -6.49 -11.66 -9.34
CA GLU A 233 -5.87 -10.36 -9.48
C GLU A 233 -5.11 -9.99 -8.19
N TRP A 234 -3.84 -9.64 -8.37
CA TRP A 234 -3.03 -8.98 -7.36
C TRP A 234 -3.42 -7.50 -7.37
N LEU A 235 -4.56 -7.16 -6.75
CA LEU A 235 -5.12 -5.79 -6.81
C LEU A 235 -4.03 -4.73 -6.69
N LEU A 236 -3.75 -4.04 -7.81
CA LEU A 236 -2.98 -2.81 -7.95
C LEU A 236 -4.01 -1.81 -8.43
N VAL A 237 -4.50 -0.97 -7.51
CA VAL A 237 -5.51 0.06 -7.80
C VAL A 237 -4.80 1.37 -8.05
#